data_AF-A0A7Y0B4B1-F1
#
_entry.id   AF-A0A7Y0B4B1-F1
#
_cell.length_a   1.000
_cell.length_b   1.000
_cell.length_c   1.000
_cell.angle_alpha   90.00
_cell.angle_beta   90.00
_cell.angle_gamma   90.00
#
_symmetry.space_group_name_H-M   'P 1'
#
loop_
_entity.id
_entity.type
_entity.pdbx_description
1 polymer ?
#
loop_
_entity_poly.entity_id
_entity_poly.type
_entity_poly.pdbx_seq_one_letter_code
_entity_poly.pdbx_strand_id
1 'polypeptide(L)'
;METSDTDVRRWTASTVHTDMWTDPDEDPREGGGTAVVDERGALLDALRHFRLTLELKCEGLDAEQLALRSVPPSTMSLLGLIRHMAEDERHFRRLAGEDSPRIYRTPDDREADWTGAVPDPAVVEEARRRWKEEAEATDRFVAGSPDLGAPTPDGGQLRELLTMQITEYARHCGHADLLRERVDGRVGQ
;
A
#
# COMPACT_ATOMS: atom_id res chain seq x y z
N MET A 1 27.33 -25.46 -3.90
CA MET A 1 26.98 -24.04 -3.86
C MET A 1 26.37 -23.81 -2.50
N GLU A 2 27.19 -23.44 -1.51
CA GLU A 2 26.73 -23.16 -0.15
C GLU A 2 25.83 -21.92 -0.22
N THR A 3 24.53 -22.13 -0.03
CA THR A 3 23.63 -21.05 0.34
C THR A 3 24.05 -20.62 1.74
N SER A 4 24.72 -19.48 1.84
CA SER A 4 24.86 -18.74 3.09
C SER A 4 23.45 -18.35 3.54
N ASP A 5 22.78 -19.28 4.23
CA ASP A 5 21.52 -19.03 4.90
C ASP A 5 21.84 -18.16 6.11
N THR A 6 21.87 -16.86 5.87
CA THR A 6 21.90 -15.89 6.95
C THR A 6 20.56 -16.01 7.62
N ASP A 7 20.52 -16.76 8.72
CA ASP A 7 19.32 -17.12 9.46
C ASP A 7 18.60 -15.83 9.93
N VAL A 8 17.67 -15.33 9.11
CA VAL A 8 16.91 -14.10 9.39
C VAL A 8 16.01 -14.39 10.57
N ARG A 9 16.31 -13.80 11.73
CA ARG A 9 15.57 -14.02 12.97
C ARG A 9 14.38 -13.09 13.06
N ARG A 10 13.20 -13.65 13.37
CA ARG A 10 11.98 -12.88 13.62
C ARG A 10 12.18 -11.91 14.79
N TRP A 11 11.77 -10.66 14.63
CA TRP A 11 11.81 -9.62 15.66
C TRP A 11 10.71 -8.56 15.46
N THR A 12 10.43 -7.75 16.48
CA THR A 12 9.58 -6.56 16.38
C THR A 12 10.13 -5.38 17.18
N ALA A 13 9.75 -4.15 16.80
CA ALA A 13 10.06 -2.93 17.55
C ALA A 13 9.15 -2.76 18.78
N SER A 14 7.95 -3.36 18.79
CA SER A 14 7.07 -3.27 19.96
C SER A 14 7.69 -3.97 21.17
N THR A 15 7.71 -3.27 22.30
CA THR A 15 8.14 -3.78 23.59
C THR A 15 6.98 -4.21 24.47
N VAL A 16 5.76 -3.73 24.18
CA VAL A 16 4.53 -4.04 24.92
C VAL A 16 3.88 -5.33 24.43
N HIS A 17 3.76 -5.50 23.10
CA HIS A 17 3.12 -6.65 22.48
C HIS A 17 4.07 -7.21 21.41
N THR A 18 4.71 -8.35 21.70
CA THR A 18 5.77 -8.92 20.85
C THR A 18 5.31 -9.39 19.47
N ASP A 19 4.00 -9.41 19.22
CA ASP A 19 3.34 -9.70 17.96
C ASP A 19 2.86 -8.44 17.19
N MET A 20 3.04 -7.24 17.75
CA MET A 20 2.68 -5.96 17.13
C MET A 20 3.89 -5.31 16.45
N TRP A 21 3.69 -4.50 15.42
CA TRP A 21 4.78 -3.87 14.63
C TRP A 21 5.53 -2.75 15.38
N THR A 22 4.79 -1.99 16.19
CA THR A 22 5.24 -0.85 17.00
C THR A 22 4.39 -0.79 18.27
N ASP A 23 4.85 -0.06 19.28
CA ASP A 23 4.07 0.09 20.51
C ASP A 23 2.77 0.87 20.24
N PRO A 24 1.62 0.48 20.84
CA PRO A 24 0.32 1.06 20.49
C PRO A 24 0.24 2.58 20.64
N ASP A 25 0.89 3.14 21.66
CA ASP A 25 0.89 4.59 21.90
C ASP A 25 1.77 5.37 20.90
N GLU A 26 2.62 4.67 20.15
CA GLU A 26 3.49 5.23 19.11
C GLU A 26 3.03 4.86 17.69
N ASP A 27 1.95 4.08 17.56
CA ASP A 27 1.45 3.62 16.28
C ASP A 27 0.66 4.73 15.58
N PRO A 28 1.12 5.29 14.44
CA PRO A 28 0.40 6.37 13.76
C PRO A 28 -0.99 5.94 13.23
N ARG A 29 -1.23 4.63 13.16
CA ARG A 29 -2.52 4.05 12.82
C ARG A 29 -3.52 4.24 13.97
N GLU A 30 -3.04 4.19 15.20
CA GLU A 30 -3.81 4.37 16.43
C GLU A 30 -3.81 5.87 16.82
N GLY A 31 -5.00 6.49 16.93
CA GLY A 31 -5.10 7.83 17.55
C GLY A 31 -4.90 9.07 16.67
N GLY A 32 -5.00 8.97 15.34
CA GLY A 32 -4.89 10.13 14.43
C GLY A 32 -6.14 10.48 13.62
N GLY A 33 -7.22 9.70 13.72
CA GLY A 33 -8.46 9.91 12.98
C GLY A 33 -9.43 10.84 13.72
N THR A 34 -10.10 11.74 13.00
CA THR A 34 -11.33 12.38 13.48
C THR A 34 -12.28 11.29 13.96
N ALA A 35 -13.00 11.51 15.07
CA ALA A 35 -13.95 10.51 15.58
C ALA A 35 -14.83 9.97 14.44
N VAL A 36 -14.80 8.66 14.23
CA VAL A 36 -15.61 7.99 13.21
C VAL A 36 -17.06 8.09 13.63
N VAL A 37 -17.81 8.95 12.95
CA VAL A 37 -19.21 9.28 13.27
C VAL A 37 -20.21 8.70 12.27
N ASP A 38 -19.77 8.35 11.05
CA ASP A 38 -20.60 7.84 9.97
C ASP A 38 -19.89 6.81 9.08
N GLU A 39 -20.61 6.23 8.12
CA GLU A 39 -20.11 5.23 7.16
C GLU A 39 -18.89 5.76 6.38
N ARG A 40 -18.91 7.04 5.98
CA ARG A 40 -17.81 7.67 5.24
C ARG A 40 -16.56 7.78 6.09
N GLY A 41 -16.68 8.27 7.32
CA GLY A 41 -15.58 8.31 8.26
C GLY A 41 -14.97 6.94 8.48
N ALA A 42 -15.80 5.89 8.62
CA ALA A 42 -15.33 4.53 8.82
C ALA A 42 -14.52 3.98 7.63
N LEU A 43 -15.01 4.19 6.40
CA LEU A 43 -14.30 3.75 5.19
C LEU A 43 -12.99 4.53 4.97
N LEU A 44 -13.00 5.85 5.19
CA LEU A 44 -11.81 6.68 5.03
C LEU A 44 -10.76 6.38 6.10
N ASP A 45 -11.17 6.12 7.35
CA ASP A 45 -10.26 5.73 8.41
C ASP A 45 -9.64 4.34 8.14
N ALA A 46 -10.43 3.37 7.66
CA ALA A 46 -9.91 2.08 7.24
C ALA A 46 -8.90 2.20 6.07
N LEU A 47 -9.19 3.05 5.08
CA LEU A 47 -8.26 3.30 3.97
C LEU A 47 -6.98 3.99 4.45
N ARG A 48 -7.09 4.99 5.35
CA ARG A 48 -5.96 5.65 6.00
C ARG A 48 -5.09 4.64 6.75
N HIS A 49 -5.71 3.75 7.52
CA HIS A 49 -5.02 2.73 8.30
C HIS A 49 -4.12 1.87 7.41
N PHE A 50 -4.65 1.30 6.31
CA PHE A 50 -3.83 0.43 5.47
C PHE A 50 -2.79 1.19 4.62
N ARG A 51 -3.04 2.44 4.24
CA ARG A 51 -2.00 3.29 3.62
C ARG A 51 -0.83 3.49 4.59
N LEU A 52 -1.11 3.83 5.84
CA LEU A 52 -0.08 3.96 6.88
C LEU A 52 0.64 2.62 7.15
N THR A 53 -0.10 1.51 7.18
CA THR A 53 0.49 0.17 7.30
C THR A 53 1.53 -0.06 6.19
N LEU A 54 1.20 0.21 4.93
CA LEU A 54 2.15 0.05 3.82
C LEU A 54 3.38 0.97 3.95
N GLU A 55 3.18 2.23 4.39
CA GLU A 55 4.29 3.16 4.63
C GLU A 55 5.24 2.61 5.71
N LEU A 56 4.69 2.14 6.83
CA LEU A 56 5.44 1.50 7.91
C LEU A 56 6.21 0.27 7.42
N LYS A 57 5.60 -0.62 6.62
CA LYS A 57 6.31 -1.81 6.07
C LYS A 57 7.51 -1.43 5.20
N CYS A 58 7.54 -0.22 4.67
CA CYS A 58 8.63 0.27 3.82
C CYS A 58 9.64 1.14 4.57
N GLU A 59 9.47 1.37 5.87
CA GLU A 59 10.31 2.26 6.67
C GLU A 59 11.68 1.62 7.00
N GLY A 60 12.74 2.41 6.94
CA GLY A 60 14.09 1.99 7.33
C GLY A 60 14.78 1.02 6.37
N LEU A 61 14.21 0.79 5.18
CA LEU A 61 14.79 -0.05 4.13
C LEU A 61 15.47 0.80 3.06
N ASP A 62 16.61 0.31 2.57
CA ASP A 62 17.27 0.88 1.39
C ASP A 62 16.62 0.42 0.06
N ALA A 63 17.14 0.91 -1.06
CA ALA A 63 16.60 0.59 -2.39
C ALA A 63 16.76 -0.90 -2.76
N GLU A 64 17.83 -1.56 -2.33
CA GLU A 64 18.06 -2.98 -2.58
C GLU A 64 17.04 -3.82 -1.82
N GLN A 65 16.85 -3.51 -0.55
CA GLN A 65 15.88 -4.17 0.33
C GLN A 65 14.43 -3.96 -0.15
N LEU A 66 14.08 -2.74 -0.59
CA LEU A 66 12.74 -2.45 -1.11
C LEU A 66 12.47 -3.16 -2.44
N ALA A 67 13.47 -3.29 -3.31
CA ALA A 67 13.33 -3.96 -4.61
C ALA A 67 13.47 -5.49 -4.52
N LEU A 68 13.93 -6.04 -3.39
CA LEU A 68 14.16 -7.46 -3.22
C LEU A 68 12.87 -8.28 -3.36
N ARG A 69 12.92 -9.30 -4.21
CA ARG A 69 11.86 -10.32 -4.38
C ARG A 69 12.06 -11.43 -3.36
N SER A 70 11.74 -11.13 -2.10
CA SER A 70 12.21 -11.90 -0.94
C SER A 70 11.48 -13.24 -0.72
N VAL A 71 10.35 -13.49 -1.40
CA VAL A 71 9.52 -14.70 -1.25
C VAL A 71 9.35 -15.46 -2.58
N PRO A 72 10.34 -16.23 -3.06
CA PRO A 72 10.16 -17.07 -4.24
C PRO A 72 9.02 -18.10 -4.07
N PRO A 73 8.28 -18.44 -5.14
CA PRO A 73 8.45 -18.00 -6.52
C PRO A 73 7.79 -16.66 -6.85
N SER A 74 7.28 -15.91 -5.86
CA SER A 74 6.69 -14.60 -6.09
C SER A 74 7.70 -13.63 -6.69
N THR A 75 7.24 -12.80 -7.62
CA THR A 75 8.02 -11.73 -8.24
C THR A 75 7.81 -10.37 -7.57
N MET A 76 6.99 -10.33 -6.51
CA MET A 76 6.65 -9.11 -5.78
C MET A 76 7.82 -8.61 -4.92
N SER A 77 7.90 -7.29 -4.78
CA SER A 77 8.77 -6.58 -3.84
C SER A 77 7.99 -5.44 -3.17
N LEU A 78 8.50 -4.89 -2.08
CA LEU A 78 7.86 -3.76 -1.39
C LEU A 78 7.80 -2.51 -2.30
N LEU A 79 8.85 -2.26 -3.09
CA LEU A 79 8.85 -1.21 -4.10
C LEU A 79 7.79 -1.46 -5.18
N GLY A 80 7.65 -2.71 -5.63
CA GLY A 80 6.58 -3.10 -6.55
C GLY A 80 5.19 -2.84 -5.98
N LEU A 81 4.98 -3.10 -4.69
CA LEU A 81 3.71 -2.80 -4.01
C LEU A 81 3.41 -1.30 -4.00
N ILE A 82 4.39 -0.43 -3.69
CA ILE A 82 4.19 1.03 -3.72
C ILE A 82 3.75 1.49 -5.12
N ARG A 83 4.44 1.01 -6.16
CA ARG A 83 4.11 1.34 -7.56
C ARG A 83 2.74 0.82 -7.96
N HIS A 84 2.41 -0.39 -7.54
CA HIS A 84 1.11 -0.99 -7.77
C HIS A 84 -0.01 -0.19 -7.10
N MET A 85 0.15 0.18 -5.83
CA MET A 85 -0.86 0.97 -5.11
C MET A 85 -1.02 2.37 -5.71
N ALA A 86 0.02 3.00 -6.24
CA ALA A 86 -0.14 4.25 -6.99
C ALA A 86 -1.01 4.05 -8.25
N GLU A 87 -0.81 2.97 -9.00
CA GLU A 87 -1.64 2.63 -10.16
C GLU A 87 -3.08 2.33 -9.72
N ASP A 88 -3.27 1.69 -8.57
CA ASP A 88 -4.58 1.30 -8.04
C ASP A 88 -5.40 2.50 -7.55
N GLU A 89 -4.78 3.47 -6.86
CA GLU A 89 -5.41 4.76 -6.50
C GLU A 89 -5.93 5.49 -7.76
N ARG A 90 -5.12 5.51 -8.82
CA ARG A 90 -5.56 6.07 -10.11
C ARG A 90 -6.63 5.20 -10.77
N HIS A 91 -6.56 3.89 -10.61
CA HIS A 91 -7.54 2.97 -11.15
C HIS A 91 -8.92 3.18 -10.51
N PHE A 92 -8.98 3.38 -9.20
CA PHE A 92 -10.19 3.76 -8.48
C PHE A 92 -10.83 5.01 -9.10
N ARG A 93 -10.06 6.10 -9.28
CA ARG A 93 -10.59 7.34 -9.86
C ARG A 93 -11.08 7.15 -11.29
N ARG A 94 -10.39 6.32 -12.08
CA ARG A 94 -10.86 5.93 -13.42
C ARG A 94 -12.17 5.17 -13.40
N LEU A 95 -12.33 4.21 -12.48
CA LEU A 95 -13.59 3.48 -12.30
C LEU A 95 -14.72 4.41 -11.84
N ALA A 96 -14.38 5.44 -11.07
CA ALA A 96 -15.29 6.50 -10.66
C ALA A 96 -15.57 7.55 -11.77
N GLY A 97 -15.01 7.38 -12.97
CA GLY A 97 -15.31 8.18 -14.16
C GLY A 97 -14.31 9.28 -14.49
N GLU A 98 -13.18 9.35 -13.79
CA GLU A 98 -12.11 10.29 -14.14
C GLU A 98 -11.30 9.80 -15.36
N ASP A 99 -11.14 10.65 -16.38
CA ASP A 99 -10.26 10.34 -17.51
C ASP A 99 -8.80 10.57 -17.12
N SER A 100 -8.15 9.51 -16.68
CA SER A 100 -6.76 9.51 -16.25
C SER A 100 -5.98 8.37 -16.93
N PRO A 101 -4.81 8.64 -17.54
CA PRO A 101 -3.99 7.59 -18.14
C PRO A 101 -3.30 6.74 -17.07
N ARG A 102 -2.99 5.47 -17.40
CA ARG A 102 -2.21 4.58 -16.53
C ARG A 102 -0.84 5.17 -16.20
N ILE A 103 -0.29 4.83 -15.04
CA ILE A 103 1.00 5.36 -14.56
C ILE A 103 2.15 4.52 -15.13
N TYR A 104 2.08 3.21 -14.90
CA TYR A 104 3.17 2.29 -15.22
C TYR A 104 2.81 1.36 -16.36
N ARG A 105 1.61 0.78 -16.34
CA ARG A 105 1.22 -0.29 -17.27
C ARG A 105 1.10 0.22 -18.70
N THR A 106 1.81 -0.44 -19.61
CA THR A 106 1.79 -0.15 -21.05
C THR A 106 1.08 -1.28 -21.81
N PRO A 107 0.80 -1.10 -23.11
CA PRO A 107 0.30 -2.20 -23.95
C PRO A 107 1.28 -3.40 -24.02
N ASP A 108 2.58 -3.13 -23.98
CA ASP A 108 3.64 -4.14 -24.14
C ASP A 108 4.06 -4.77 -22.80
N ASP A 109 3.84 -4.07 -21.68
CA ASP A 109 4.11 -4.58 -20.33
C ASP A 109 2.97 -4.22 -19.36
N ARG A 110 2.16 -5.23 -19.06
CA ARG A 110 1.03 -5.12 -18.12
C ARG A 110 1.45 -5.20 -16.66
N GLU A 111 2.69 -5.58 -16.38
CA GLU A 111 3.26 -5.74 -15.04
C GLU A 111 4.37 -4.71 -14.79
N ALA A 112 4.40 -3.61 -15.55
CA ALA A 112 5.40 -2.55 -15.46
C ALA A 112 5.49 -1.88 -14.07
N ASP A 113 4.42 -1.97 -13.27
CA ASP A 113 4.41 -1.64 -11.84
C ASP A 113 5.41 -2.53 -11.06
N TRP A 114 5.50 -3.81 -11.39
CA TRP A 114 6.37 -4.81 -10.75
C TRP A 114 7.74 -4.96 -11.42
N THR A 115 7.80 -5.05 -12.74
CA THR A 115 9.04 -5.29 -13.49
C THR A 115 9.98 -4.07 -13.40
N GLY A 116 9.42 -2.87 -13.31
CA GLY A 116 10.15 -1.61 -13.14
C GLY A 116 10.58 -1.30 -11.70
N ALA A 117 10.30 -2.17 -10.73
CA ALA A 117 10.71 -2.01 -9.32
C ALA A 117 12.18 -2.43 -9.14
N VAL A 118 13.10 -1.63 -9.67
CA VAL A 118 14.56 -1.86 -9.63
C VAL A 118 15.22 -1.17 -8.42
N PRO A 119 16.38 -1.65 -7.93
CA PRO A 119 17.06 -1.12 -6.74
C PRO A 119 17.79 0.21 -7.02
N ASP A 120 17.05 1.22 -7.47
CA ASP A 120 17.54 2.57 -7.72
C ASP A 120 16.84 3.55 -6.76
N PRO A 121 17.59 4.31 -5.93
CA PRO A 121 17.02 5.33 -5.07
C PRO A 121 16.09 6.32 -5.78
N ALA A 122 16.37 6.70 -7.03
CA ALA A 122 15.51 7.60 -7.79
C ALA A 122 14.16 6.95 -8.14
N VAL A 123 14.13 5.63 -8.37
CA VAL A 123 12.90 4.87 -8.61
C VAL A 123 12.08 4.74 -7.33
N VAL A 124 12.74 4.55 -6.18
CA VAL A 124 12.08 4.52 -4.86
C VAL A 124 11.42 5.86 -4.56
N GLU A 125 12.17 6.96 -4.69
CA GLU A 125 11.66 8.31 -4.42
C GLU A 125 10.49 8.66 -5.35
N GLU A 126 10.60 8.32 -6.63
CA GLU A 126 9.51 8.53 -7.59
C GLU A 126 8.26 7.73 -7.24
N ALA A 127 8.41 6.46 -6.89
CA ALA A 127 7.29 5.59 -6.51
C ALA A 127 6.57 6.12 -5.27
N ARG A 128 7.33 6.51 -4.22
CA ARG A 128 6.76 7.09 -3.00
C ARG A 128 6.02 8.39 -3.27
N ARG A 129 6.64 9.30 -4.03
CA ARG A 129 6.03 10.59 -4.40
C ARG A 129 4.74 10.38 -5.18
N ARG A 130 4.77 9.55 -6.23
CA ARG A 130 3.58 9.25 -7.03
C ARG A 130 2.47 8.62 -6.21
N TRP A 131 2.79 7.64 -5.38
CA TRP A 131 1.80 7.01 -4.53
C TRP A 131 1.10 8.01 -3.60
N LYS A 132 1.85 8.92 -2.98
CA LYS A 132 1.29 10.00 -2.15
C LYS A 132 0.41 10.97 -2.96
N GLU A 133 0.88 11.41 -4.13
CA GLU A 133 0.11 12.28 -5.03
C GLU A 133 -1.23 11.65 -5.46
N GLU A 134 -1.24 10.36 -5.77
CA GLU A 134 -2.45 9.64 -6.17
C GLU A 134 -3.38 9.39 -4.98
N ALA A 135 -2.86 9.02 -3.81
CA ALA A 135 -3.65 8.87 -2.59
C ALA A 135 -4.35 10.18 -2.21
N GLU A 136 -3.63 11.31 -2.26
CA GLU A 136 -4.23 12.64 -2.04
C GLU A 136 -5.26 13.02 -3.10
N ALA A 137 -5.04 12.62 -4.36
CA ALA A 137 -6.00 12.85 -5.43
C ALA A 137 -7.29 12.04 -5.20
N THR A 138 -7.18 10.79 -4.76
CA THR A 138 -8.32 9.96 -4.33
C THR A 138 -9.05 10.60 -3.16
N ASP A 139 -8.34 11.12 -2.16
CA ASP A 139 -8.96 11.79 -1.01
C ASP A 139 -9.75 13.03 -1.43
N ARG A 140 -9.17 13.86 -2.32
CA ARG A 140 -9.87 15.02 -2.89
C ARG A 140 -11.09 14.61 -3.71
N PHE A 141 -10.98 13.54 -4.50
CA PHE A 141 -12.09 13.02 -5.30
C PHE A 141 -13.26 12.59 -4.40
N VAL A 142 -12.97 11.78 -3.37
CA VAL A 142 -13.98 11.27 -2.44
C VAL A 142 -14.61 12.41 -1.63
N ALA A 143 -13.80 13.37 -1.16
CA ALA A 143 -14.28 14.56 -0.44
C ALA A 143 -15.18 15.45 -1.31
N GLY A 144 -14.93 15.50 -2.63
CA GLY A 144 -15.76 16.22 -3.59
C GLY A 144 -17.08 15.52 -3.92
N SER A 145 -17.22 14.23 -3.63
CA SER A 145 -18.48 13.50 -3.87
C SER A 145 -19.51 13.80 -2.78
N PRO A 146 -20.74 14.19 -3.14
CA PRO A 146 -21.78 14.53 -2.16
C PRO A 146 -22.29 13.31 -1.38
N ASP A 147 -22.22 12.12 -1.97
CA ASP A 147 -22.77 10.88 -1.39
C ASP A 147 -21.92 9.67 -1.78
N LEU A 148 -21.76 8.73 -0.85
CA LEU A 148 -21.17 7.42 -1.12
C LEU A 148 -22.09 6.53 -1.97
N GLY A 149 -23.39 6.83 -2.00
CA GLY A 149 -24.35 6.24 -2.92
C GLY A 149 -24.31 6.79 -4.35
N ALA A 150 -23.40 7.73 -4.66
CA ALA A 150 -23.27 8.27 -6.01
C ALA A 150 -22.95 7.14 -7.01
N PRO A 151 -23.67 7.08 -8.16
CA PRO A 151 -23.47 6.02 -9.14
C PRO A 151 -22.13 6.16 -9.85
N THR A 152 -21.50 5.03 -10.15
CA THR A 152 -20.26 4.95 -10.92
C THR A 152 -20.56 4.51 -12.37
N PRO A 153 -19.72 4.87 -13.36
CA PRO A 153 -19.93 4.49 -14.76
C PRO A 153 -20.11 3.00 -15.06
N ASP A 154 -19.56 2.13 -14.20
CA ASP A 154 -19.67 0.67 -14.31
C ASP A 154 -20.96 0.09 -13.68
N GLY A 155 -21.85 0.95 -13.17
CA GLY A 155 -23.14 0.56 -12.60
C GLY A 155 -23.13 0.27 -11.11
N GLY A 156 -22.01 0.49 -10.43
CA GLY A 156 -21.89 0.41 -8.97
C GLY A 156 -22.14 1.75 -8.25
N GLN A 157 -21.66 1.82 -7.02
CA GLN A 157 -21.67 3.04 -6.19
C GLN A 157 -20.27 3.36 -5.66
N LEU A 158 -20.03 4.63 -5.32
CA LEU A 158 -18.75 5.08 -4.74
C LEU A 158 -18.35 4.28 -3.49
N ARG A 159 -19.32 3.88 -2.64
CA ARG A 159 -19.08 3.02 -1.46
C ARG A 159 -18.43 1.67 -1.82
N GLU A 160 -18.83 1.11 -2.96
CA GLU A 160 -18.35 -0.19 -3.43
C GLU A 160 -16.92 -0.07 -3.95
N LEU A 161 -16.62 1.01 -4.67
CA LEU A 161 -15.25 1.32 -5.08
C LEU A 161 -14.34 1.56 -3.88
N LEU A 162 -14.80 2.25 -2.82
CA LEU A 162 -14.01 2.45 -1.61
C LEU A 162 -13.74 1.12 -0.90
N THR A 163 -14.76 0.27 -0.79
CA THR A 163 -14.61 -1.08 -0.20
C THR A 163 -13.61 -1.91 -0.99
N MET A 164 -13.65 -1.84 -2.32
CA MET A 164 -12.69 -2.49 -3.20
C MET A 164 -11.27 -1.95 -2.96
N GLN A 165 -11.08 -0.63 -2.92
CA GLN A 165 -9.78 -0.01 -2.65
C GLN A 165 -9.20 -0.46 -1.30
N ILE A 166 -10.02 -0.46 -0.24
CA ILE A 166 -9.63 -0.94 1.08
C ILE A 166 -9.22 -2.42 1.02
N THR A 167 -9.96 -3.23 0.27
CA THR A 167 -9.67 -4.66 0.11
C THR A 167 -8.33 -4.91 -0.59
N GLU A 168 -8.02 -4.14 -1.65
CA GLU A 168 -6.73 -4.24 -2.33
C GLU A 168 -5.57 -3.85 -1.39
N TYR A 169 -5.71 -2.74 -0.66
CA TYR A 169 -4.74 -2.36 0.36
C TYR A 169 -4.55 -3.43 1.45
N ALA A 170 -5.63 -3.94 2.02
CA ALA A 170 -5.57 -4.95 3.08
C ALA A 170 -4.88 -6.23 2.60
N ARG A 171 -5.21 -6.70 1.39
CA ARG A 171 -4.56 -7.85 0.76
C ARG A 171 -3.06 -7.60 0.58
N HIS A 172 -2.68 -6.44 0.04
CA HIS A 172 -1.28 -6.13 -0.23
C HIS A 172 -0.46 -5.84 1.02
N CYS A 173 -1.06 -5.36 2.11
CA CYS A 173 -0.41 -5.26 3.41
C CYS A 173 -0.06 -6.64 3.96
N GLY A 174 -0.95 -7.62 3.84
CA GLY A 174 -0.64 -9.01 4.23
C GLY A 174 0.51 -9.62 3.40
N HIS A 175 0.62 -9.27 2.12
CA HIS A 175 1.79 -9.63 1.32
C HIS A 175 3.06 -8.90 1.78
N ALA A 176 2.95 -7.61 2.12
CA ALA A 176 4.05 -6.80 2.60
C ALA A 176 4.65 -7.34 3.91
N ASP A 177 3.83 -7.92 4.80
CA ASP A 177 4.30 -8.58 6.02
C ASP A 177 5.30 -9.70 5.73
N LEU A 178 4.95 -10.62 4.83
CA LEU A 178 5.83 -11.74 4.46
C LEU A 178 7.08 -11.26 3.70
N LEU A 179 6.92 -10.25 2.84
CA LEU A 179 8.05 -9.67 2.12
C LEU A 179 9.03 -9.02 3.08
N ARG A 180 8.53 -8.21 4.03
CA ARG A 180 9.32 -7.49 5.02
C ARG A 180 10.03 -8.44 5.98
N GLU A 181 9.31 -9.41 6.54
CA GLU A 181 9.90 -10.38 7.46
C GLU A 181 11.06 -11.14 6.79
N ARG A 182 10.96 -11.44 5.50
CA ARG A 182 12.04 -12.11 4.75
C ARG A 182 13.21 -11.20 4.39
N VAL A 183 13.04 -9.88 4.45
CA VAL A 183 14.10 -8.88 4.20
C VAL A 183 14.97 -8.69 5.44
N ASP A 184 14.37 -8.48 6.62
CA ASP A 184 15.10 -8.10 7.83
C ASP A 184 14.62 -8.78 9.12
N GLY A 185 13.64 -9.69 9.03
CA GLY A 185 13.08 -10.40 10.17
C GLY A 185 11.97 -9.63 10.90
N ARG A 186 11.65 -8.40 10.51
CA ARG A 186 10.63 -7.60 11.19
C ARG A 186 9.24 -8.17 10.89
N VAL A 187 8.54 -8.60 11.93
CA VAL A 187 7.21 -9.22 11.81
C VAL A 187 6.12 -8.20 11.51
N GLY A 188 5.11 -8.62 10.76
CA GLY A 188 3.92 -7.85 10.43
C GLY A 188 2.90 -7.68 11.55
N GLN A 189 1.93 -6.81 11.29
CA GLN A 189 0.72 -6.49 12.07
C GLN A 189 -0.28 -5.84 11.11
#